data_AF-A0A953RES9-F1
#
_entry.id   AF-A0A953RES9-F1
#
_cell.length_a   1.000
_cell.length_b   1.000
_cell.length_c   1.000
_cell.angle_alpha   90.00
_cell.angle_beta   90.00
_cell.angle_gamma   90.00
#
_symmetry.space_group_name_H-M   'P 1'
#
loop_
_entity.id
_entity.type
_entity.pdbx_description
1 polymer ?
#
loop_
_entity_poly.entity_id
_entity_poly.type
_entity_poly.pdbx_seq_one_letter_code
_entity_poly.pdbx_strand_id
1 'polypeptide(L)'
;MKQRIFLNCTILVLALAATQTIVSAQETPGLEGVWFADVTAVDCQTGAVIPNVMPFRGLYMFSHDGSLTNEAAFFVPNTPRRSSGLGTWRHTQDHTYTAAFRFFRYNNLDGSFLVMRKVTTTIVLNGDHFTSMDRFQDFDANNNPISSVGSTGCNIVTAIRLQ
;
A
#
# COMPACT_ATOMS: atom_id res chain seq x y z
N MET A 1 -30.94 -28.90 83.47
CA MET A 1 -29.91 -29.60 82.67
C MET A 1 -30.04 -29.16 81.21
N LYS A 2 -29.02 -28.45 80.70
CA LYS A 2 -28.62 -28.16 79.30
C LYS A 2 -29.67 -27.71 78.25
N GLN A 3 -29.72 -26.39 78.02
CA GLN A 3 -30.12 -25.75 76.75
C GLN A 3 -29.08 -26.07 75.64
N ARG A 4 -29.54 -26.37 74.42
CA ARG A 4 -28.69 -26.48 73.22
C ARG A 4 -28.99 -25.29 72.30
N ILE A 5 -28.02 -24.40 72.16
CA ILE A 5 -28.01 -23.30 71.19
C ILE A 5 -27.38 -23.87 69.91
N PHE A 6 -28.16 -23.95 68.83
CA PHE A 6 -27.63 -24.23 67.50
C PHE A 6 -27.32 -22.90 66.81
N LEU A 7 -26.02 -22.65 66.64
CA LEU A 7 -25.45 -21.45 66.03
C LEU A 7 -25.43 -21.65 64.50
N ASN A 8 -26.30 -20.96 63.78
CA ASN A 8 -26.33 -20.95 62.31
C ASN A 8 -25.20 -20.06 61.79
N CYS A 9 -24.23 -20.67 61.09
CA CYS A 9 -23.13 -19.95 60.43
C CYS A 9 -23.52 -19.67 58.96
N THR A 10 -23.99 -18.46 58.69
CA THR A 10 -24.32 -18.02 57.32
C THR A 10 -23.04 -17.59 56.61
N ILE A 11 -22.53 -18.42 55.68
CA ILE A 11 -21.39 -18.08 54.83
C ILE A 11 -21.89 -17.17 53.71
N LEU A 12 -21.53 -15.89 53.76
CA LEU A 12 -21.79 -14.91 52.70
C LEU A 12 -20.71 -15.03 51.62
N VAL A 13 -21.04 -15.64 50.48
CA VAL A 13 -20.14 -15.71 49.32
C VAL A 13 -20.29 -14.42 48.51
N LEU A 14 -19.36 -13.48 48.66
CA LEU A 14 -19.22 -12.33 47.77
C LEU A 14 -18.62 -12.80 46.44
N ALA A 15 -19.47 -13.04 45.43
CA ALA A 15 -19.03 -13.25 44.06
C ALA A 15 -18.65 -11.90 43.44
N LEU A 16 -17.35 -11.62 43.37
CA LEU A 16 -16.80 -10.48 42.63
C LEU A 16 -16.81 -10.83 41.13
N ALA A 17 -17.85 -10.43 40.42
CA ALA A 17 -17.89 -10.53 38.97
C ALA A 17 -16.98 -9.44 38.37
N ALA A 18 -15.72 -9.78 38.10
CA ALA A 18 -14.84 -8.94 37.31
C ALA A 18 -15.29 -8.99 35.84
N THR A 19 -16.05 -7.98 35.40
CA THR A 19 -16.32 -7.72 33.98
C THR A 19 -15.01 -7.34 33.31
N GLN A 20 -14.31 -8.32 32.74
CA GLN A 20 -13.20 -8.07 31.84
C GLN A 20 -13.78 -7.48 30.55
N THR A 21 -13.71 -6.16 30.41
CA THR A 21 -13.91 -5.52 29.11
C THR A 21 -12.73 -5.92 28.22
N ILE A 22 -12.93 -6.95 27.39
CA ILE A 22 -12.04 -7.24 26.27
C ILE A 22 -12.22 -6.08 25.30
N VAL A 23 -11.40 -5.04 25.43
CA VAL A 23 -11.22 -4.07 24.36
C VAL A 23 -10.51 -4.85 23.26
N SER A 24 -11.24 -5.32 22.24
CA SER A 24 -10.55 -5.70 21.02
C SER A 24 -9.92 -4.42 20.51
N ALA A 25 -8.59 -4.33 20.49
CA ALA A 25 -7.93 -3.37 19.63
C ALA A 25 -8.51 -3.64 18.24
N GLN A 26 -9.33 -2.71 17.74
CA GLN A 26 -9.82 -2.81 16.39
C GLN A 26 -8.57 -2.78 15.51
N GLU A 27 -8.19 -3.93 14.96
CA GLU A 27 -7.03 -4.02 14.08
C GLU A 27 -7.25 -3.00 12.98
N THR A 28 -6.45 -1.94 12.99
CA THR A 28 -6.42 -1.00 11.86
C THR A 28 -6.09 -1.83 10.64
N PRO A 29 -6.95 -1.90 9.60
CA PRO A 29 -6.69 -2.76 8.46
C PRO A 29 -5.32 -2.40 7.88
N GLY A 30 -4.49 -3.43 7.64
CA GLY A 30 -3.19 -3.25 7.02
C GLY A 30 -3.29 -2.71 5.59
N LEU A 31 -2.18 -2.79 4.85
CA LEU A 31 -2.15 -2.32 3.46
C LEU A 31 -3.04 -3.13 2.50
N GLU A 32 -3.44 -4.35 2.90
CA GLU A 32 -4.30 -5.24 2.11
C GLU A 32 -5.59 -4.55 1.65
N GLY A 33 -5.95 -4.78 0.38
CA GLY A 33 -7.16 -4.23 -0.24
C GLY A 33 -6.89 -3.44 -1.51
N VAL A 34 -7.90 -2.70 -1.94
CA VAL A 34 -7.89 -1.92 -3.18
C VAL A 34 -7.84 -0.43 -2.88
N TRP A 35 -7.06 0.31 -3.67
CA TRP A 35 -6.73 1.71 -3.41
C TRP A 35 -6.80 2.53 -4.68
N PHE A 36 -7.38 3.73 -4.58
CA PHE A 36 -7.37 4.73 -5.63
C PHE A 36 -6.37 5.82 -5.30
N ALA A 37 -5.51 6.16 -6.26
CA ALA A 37 -4.34 6.98 -6.01
C ALA A 37 -4.17 8.12 -7.00
N ASP A 38 -3.63 9.22 -6.51
CA ASP A 38 -2.99 10.28 -7.28
C ASP A 38 -1.48 10.05 -7.32
N VAL A 39 -0.88 10.12 -8.50
CA VAL A 39 0.55 9.94 -8.71
C VAL A 39 1.13 11.21 -9.32
N THR A 40 2.11 11.79 -8.63
CA THR A 40 2.77 13.05 -9.01
C THR A 40 4.25 12.83 -9.24
N ALA A 41 4.77 13.24 -10.40
CA ALA A 41 6.19 13.17 -10.69
C ALA A 41 6.97 14.19 -9.85
N VAL A 42 8.07 13.75 -9.25
CA VAL A 42 8.91 14.57 -8.37
C VAL A 42 10.38 14.42 -8.69
N ASP A 43 11.16 15.43 -8.35
CA ASP A 43 12.60 15.35 -8.33
C ASP A 43 13.05 14.34 -7.25
N CYS A 44 13.90 13.39 -7.63
CA CYS A 44 14.30 12.28 -6.77
C CYS A 44 15.13 12.69 -5.55
N GLN A 45 15.78 13.85 -5.59
CA GLN A 45 16.67 14.31 -4.52
C GLN A 45 15.93 15.19 -3.53
N THR A 46 15.08 16.08 -4.04
CA THR A 46 14.41 17.13 -3.26
C THR A 46 12.96 16.77 -2.90
N GLY A 47 12.33 15.86 -3.64
CA GLY A 47 10.90 15.58 -3.53
C GLY A 47 10.02 16.69 -4.09
N ALA A 48 10.60 17.72 -4.72
CA ALA A 48 9.85 18.82 -5.31
C ALA A 48 9.06 18.34 -6.54
N VAL A 49 7.82 18.82 -6.68
CA VAL A 49 6.98 18.52 -7.86
C VAL A 49 7.66 19.02 -9.13
N ILE A 50 7.75 18.16 -10.15
CA ILE A 50 8.29 18.55 -11.45
C ILE A 50 7.24 19.40 -12.17
N PRO A 51 7.54 20.68 -12.51
CA PRO A 51 6.57 21.53 -13.18
C PRO A 51 6.23 21.01 -14.57
N ASN A 52 5.00 21.29 -15.03
CA ASN A 52 4.48 20.90 -16.34
C ASN A 52 4.33 19.39 -16.57
N VAL A 53 4.50 18.56 -15.54
CA VAL A 53 4.14 17.13 -15.59
C VAL A 53 2.79 16.95 -14.91
N MET A 54 1.77 16.57 -15.69
CA MET A 54 0.43 16.35 -15.16
C MET A 54 0.40 15.07 -14.31
N PRO A 55 -0.24 15.09 -13.12
CA PRO A 55 -0.45 13.88 -12.34
C PRO A 55 -1.32 12.88 -13.10
N PHE A 56 -1.22 11.61 -12.73
CA PHE A 56 -2.03 10.54 -13.28
C PHE A 56 -2.65 9.70 -12.16
N ARG A 57 -3.68 8.92 -12.48
CA ARG A 57 -4.36 8.07 -11.49
C ARG A 57 -3.73 6.70 -11.44
N GLY A 58 -3.68 6.13 -10.25
CA GLY A 58 -3.34 4.73 -10.01
C GLY A 58 -4.49 3.98 -9.38
N LEU A 59 -4.60 2.70 -9.70
CA LEU A 59 -5.33 1.72 -8.89
C LEU A 59 -4.34 0.68 -8.41
N TYR A 60 -4.39 0.34 -7.12
CA TYR A 60 -3.52 -0.67 -6.53
C TYR A 60 -4.35 -1.70 -5.81
N MET A 61 -4.01 -2.97 -5.98
CA MET A 61 -4.54 -4.07 -5.19
C MET A 61 -3.39 -4.79 -4.50
N PHE A 62 -3.38 -4.73 -3.17
CA PHE A 62 -2.45 -5.46 -2.32
C PHE A 62 -3.17 -6.69 -1.78
N SER A 63 -2.84 -7.85 -2.32
CA SER A 63 -3.45 -9.12 -1.94
C SER A 63 -2.79 -9.70 -0.69
N HIS A 64 -3.55 -10.44 0.10
CA HIS A 64 -3.09 -11.09 1.35
C HIS A 64 -1.87 -12.02 1.15
N ASP A 65 -1.70 -12.59 -0.04
CA ASP A 65 -0.56 -13.47 -0.38
C ASP A 65 0.76 -12.71 -0.63
N GLY A 66 0.77 -11.39 -0.45
CA GLY A 66 1.91 -10.53 -0.74
C GLY A 66 2.05 -10.16 -2.22
N SER A 67 1.07 -10.48 -3.07
CA SER A 67 1.04 -10.03 -4.46
C SER A 67 0.49 -8.61 -4.60
N LEU A 68 1.01 -7.88 -5.59
CA LEU A 68 0.58 -6.53 -5.95
C LEU A 68 0.19 -6.51 -7.43
N THR A 69 -1.01 -6.01 -7.70
CA THR A 69 -1.43 -5.63 -9.05
C THR A 69 -1.74 -4.14 -9.11
N ASN A 70 -1.34 -3.47 -10.19
CA ASN A 70 -1.63 -2.05 -10.34
C ASN A 70 -2.07 -1.66 -11.77
N GLU A 71 -2.94 -0.66 -11.85
CA GLU A 71 -3.30 0.04 -13.08
C GLU A 71 -2.89 1.51 -13.00
N ALA A 72 -2.76 2.15 -14.17
CA ALA A 72 -2.58 3.60 -14.23
C ALA A 72 -3.36 4.21 -15.40
N ALA A 73 -3.98 5.35 -15.15
CA ALA A 73 -4.75 6.11 -16.14
C ALA A 73 -4.19 7.54 -16.24
N PHE A 74 -3.75 7.90 -17.45
CA PHE A 74 -3.20 9.22 -17.75
C PHE A 74 -4.27 10.11 -18.40
N PHE A 75 -4.27 11.39 -18.05
CA PHE A 75 -5.26 12.36 -18.52
C PHE A 75 -4.92 13.03 -19.87
N VAL A 76 -3.80 12.66 -20.50
CA VAL A 76 -3.33 13.31 -21.72
C VAL A 76 -3.38 12.35 -22.93
N PRO A 77 -3.75 12.83 -24.13
CA PRO A 77 -3.74 12.02 -25.34
C PRO A 77 -2.33 11.49 -25.65
N ASN A 78 -2.23 10.36 -26.35
CA ASN A 78 -0.96 9.77 -26.78
C ASN A 78 0.02 9.42 -25.65
N THR A 79 -0.49 9.04 -24.47
CA THR A 79 0.34 8.50 -23.38
C THR A 79 0.72 7.05 -23.64
N PRO A 80 2.00 6.67 -23.47
CA PRO A 80 2.46 5.29 -23.68
C PRO A 80 1.55 4.29 -23.01
N ARG A 81 0.93 3.43 -23.81
CA ARG A 81 0.15 2.29 -23.34
C ARG A 81 1.04 1.45 -22.44
N ARG A 82 0.45 0.88 -21.40
CA ARG A 82 1.15 -0.06 -20.52
C ARG A 82 0.26 -1.25 -20.21
N SER A 83 0.91 -2.36 -19.85
CA SER A 83 0.21 -3.46 -19.19
C SER A 83 -0.16 -3.08 -17.75
N SER A 84 -1.00 -3.91 -17.14
CA SER A 84 -1.09 -4.01 -15.68
C SER A 84 0.31 -4.20 -15.10
N GLY A 85 0.56 -3.57 -13.95
CA GLY A 85 1.76 -3.85 -13.18
C GLY A 85 1.54 -5.05 -12.29
N LEU A 86 2.54 -5.92 -12.23
CA LEU A 86 2.56 -7.13 -11.41
C LEU A 86 3.77 -7.08 -10.50
N GLY A 87 3.60 -7.45 -9.24
CA GLY A 87 4.63 -7.29 -8.24
C GLY A 87 4.34 -7.99 -6.94
N THR A 88 5.15 -7.64 -5.96
CA THR A 88 5.01 -8.11 -4.58
C THR A 88 5.14 -6.96 -3.61
N TRP A 89 4.58 -7.16 -2.42
CA TRP A 89 4.68 -6.25 -1.30
C TRP A 89 4.89 -7.03 -0.01
N ARG A 90 5.40 -6.34 1.01
CA ARG A 90 5.54 -6.89 2.36
C ARG A 90 5.53 -5.79 3.40
N HIS A 91 5.05 -6.13 4.58
CA HIS A 91 5.24 -5.32 5.78
C HIS A 91 6.72 -5.29 6.17
N THR A 92 7.17 -4.16 6.70
CA THR A 92 8.56 -4.00 7.15
C THR A 92 8.64 -3.64 8.62
N GLN A 93 8.05 -2.51 9.01
CA GLN A 93 8.03 -2.05 10.40
C GLN A 93 6.86 -1.07 10.58
N ASP A 94 6.19 -1.11 11.74
CA ASP A 94 5.12 -0.17 12.12
C ASP A 94 4.03 -0.04 11.05
N HIS A 95 3.81 1.15 10.50
CA HIS A 95 2.89 1.38 9.39
C HIS A 95 3.61 1.48 8.03
N THR A 96 4.80 0.90 7.94
CA THR A 96 5.67 0.97 6.77
C THR A 96 5.75 -0.36 6.03
N TYR A 97 5.61 -0.28 4.71
CA TYR A 97 5.65 -1.41 3.79
C TYR A 97 6.64 -1.11 2.66
N THR A 98 7.09 -2.18 2.01
CA THR A 98 7.84 -2.08 0.76
C THR A 98 7.13 -2.86 -0.32
N ALA A 99 7.16 -2.33 -1.54
CA ALA A 99 6.64 -3.03 -2.70
C ALA A 99 7.54 -2.84 -3.91
N ALA A 100 7.47 -3.78 -4.85
CA ALA A 100 8.09 -3.68 -6.15
C ALA A 100 7.21 -4.31 -7.20
N PHE A 101 7.02 -3.63 -8.33
CA PHE A 101 6.22 -4.14 -9.44
C PHE A 101 6.85 -3.78 -10.77
N ARG A 102 6.43 -4.50 -11.81
CA ARG A 102 6.88 -4.30 -13.18
C ARG A 102 5.70 -4.23 -14.13
N PHE A 103 5.85 -3.45 -15.18
CA PHE A 103 4.91 -3.39 -16.29
C PHE A 103 5.64 -3.15 -17.60
N PHE A 104 5.01 -3.58 -18.69
CA PHE A 104 5.48 -3.27 -20.04
C PHE A 104 4.94 -1.92 -20.47
N ARG A 105 5.75 -1.18 -21.22
CA ARG A 105 5.35 0.04 -21.93
C ARG A 105 5.41 -0.23 -23.43
N TYR A 106 4.45 0.35 -24.14
CA TYR A 106 4.30 0.16 -25.58
C TYR A 106 4.21 1.50 -26.30
N ASN A 107 4.61 1.49 -27.56
CA ASN A 107 4.47 2.62 -28.45
C ASN A 107 2.98 2.80 -28.79
N ASN A 108 2.49 4.04 -28.75
CA ASN A 108 1.07 4.32 -28.98
C ASN A 108 0.64 4.22 -30.43
N LEU A 109 1.58 4.34 -31.37
CA LEU A 109 1.30 4.34 -32.80
C LEU A 109 1.20 2.92 -33.35
N ASP A 110 2.17 2.06 -33.04
CA ASP A 110 2.28 0.71 -33.62
C ASP A 110 2.12 -0.41 -32.59
N GLY A 111 1.99 -0.11 -31.29
CA GLY A 111 1.85 -1.10 -30.23
C GLY A 111 3.12 -1.90 -29.92
N SER A 112 4.26 -1.56 -30.54
CA SER A 112 5.52 -2.25 -30.30
C SER A 112 6.00 -2.09 -28.86
N PHE A 113 6.75 -3.08 -28.36
CA PHE A 113 7.39 -3.00 -27.04
C PHE A 113 8.38 -1.83 -27.01
N LEU A 114 8.29 -0.99 -25.97
CA LEU A 114 9.27 0.07 -25.70
C LEU A 114 10.27 -0.39 -24.65
N VAL A 115 9.79 -0.64 -23.44
CA VAL A 115 10.60 -0.93 -22.25
C VAL A 115 9.79 -1.74 -21.25
N MET A 116 10.48 -2.46 -20.38
CA MET A 116 9.92 -2.93 -19.12
C MET A 116 10.29 -1.92 -18.03
N ARG A 117 9.32 -1.39 -17.31
CA ARG A 117 9.57 -0.50 -16.18
C ARG A 117 9.43 -1.25 -14.88
N LYS A 118 10.48 -1.20 -14.03
CA LYS A 118 10.41 -1.63 -12.64
C LYS A 118 10.18 -0.41 -11.77
N VAL A 119 9.27 -0.54 -10.81
CA VAL A 119 9.04 0.44 -9.74
C VAL A 119 9.35 -0.24 -8.41
N THR A 120 10.03 0.47 -7.52
CA THR A 120 10.22 0.11 -6.12
C THR A 120 9.72 1.24 -5.25
N THR A 121 9.04 0.92 -4.16
CA THR A 121 8.37 1.93 -3.35
C THR A 121 8.43 1.60 -1.86
N THR A 122 8.50 2.66 -1.06
CA THR A 122 8.28 2.62 0.39
C THR A 122 6.95 3.29 0.66
N ILE A 123 6.06 2.58 1.35
CA ILE A 123 4.68 2.97 1.57
C ILE A 123 4.49 3.20 3.07
N VAL A 124 3.92 4.34 3.43
CA VAL A 124 3.52 4.68 4.80
C VAL A 124 2.00 4.73 4.84
N LEU A 125 1.42 3.86 5.66
CA LEU A 125 -0.02 3.73 5.88
C LEU A 125 -0.47 4.61 7.04
N ASN A 126 -1.62 5.25 6.89
CA ASN A 126 -2.30 6.02 7.92
C ASN A 126 -3.81 5.82 7.79
N GLY A 127 -4.33 4.79 8.46
CA GLY A 127 -5.74 4.39 8.36
C GLY A 127 -6.11 3.97 6.93
N ASP A 128 -7.07 4.68 6.34
CA ASP A 128 -7.53 4.47 4.97
C ASP A 128 -6.81 5.33 3.93
N HIS A 129 -5.65 5.88 4.31
CA HIS A 129 -4.77 6.62 3.42
C HIS A 129 -3.38 5.99 3.41
N PHE A 130 -2.72 5.99 2.26
CA PHE A 130 -1.27 5.78 2.24
C PHE A 130 -0.57 6.85 1.41
N THR A 131 0.69 7.08 1.75
CA THR A 131 1.63 7.84 0.93
C THR A 131 2.82 6.97 0.56
N SER A 132 3.36 7.11 -0.64
CA SER A 132 4.57 6.39 -1.03
C SER A 132 5.53 7.24 -1.85
N MET A 133 6.80 6.82 -1.83
CA MET A 133 7.85 7.35 -2.71
C MET A 133 8.28 6.25 -3.66
N ASP A 134 7.85 6.37 -4.91
CA ASP A 134 8.17 5.44 -5.98
C ASP A 134 9.50 5.86 -6.63
N ARG A 135 10.33 4.87 -6.93
CA ARG A 135 11.50 5.01 -7.81
C ARG A 135 11.38 4.02 -8.94
N PHE A 136 11.63 4.47 -10.17
CA PHE A 136 11.55 3.61 -11.34
C PHE A 136 12.85 3.53 -12.14
N GLN A 137 13.00 2.42 -12.85
CA GLN A 137 14.08 2.13 -13.80
C GLN A 137 13.48 1.38 -15.00
N ASP A 138 13.85 1.82 -16.21
CA ASP A 138 13.53 1.12 -17.46
C ASP A 138 14.57 0.07 -17.80
N PHE A 139 14.09 -1.00 -18.41
CA PHE A 139 14.85 -2.13 -18.88
C PHE A 139 14.50 -2.43 -20.34
N ASP A 140 15.48 -2.90 -21.10
CA ASP A 140 15.27 -3.40 -22.45
C ASP A 140 14.55 -4.77 -22.45
N ALA A 141 14.33 -5.34 -23.65
CA ALA A 141 13.66 -6.63 -23.80
C ALA A 141 14.45 -7.81 -23.20
N ASN A 142 15.75 -7.65 -22.98
CA ASN A 142 16.65 -8.63 -22.37
C ASN A 142 16.82 -8.41 -20.87
N ASN A 143 16.04 -7.49 -20.27
CA ASN A 143 16.10 -7.12 -18.86
C ASN A 143 17.45 -6.46 -18.46
N ASN A 144 18.12 -5.78 -19.38
CA ASN A 144 19.24 -4.90 -19.06
C ASN A 144 18.75 -3.48 -18.74
N PRO A 145 19.32 -2.81 -17.72
CA PRO A 145 18.91 -1.45 -17.37
C PRO A 145 19.31 -0.44 -18.46
N ILE A 146 18.41 0.49 -18.74
CA ILE A 146 18.63 1.59 -19.70
C ILE A 146 19.07 2.84 -18.95
N SER A 147 20.16 3.48 -19.38
CA SER A 147 20.77 4.65 -18.71
C SER A 147 20.49 6.00 -19.40
N SER A 148 19.62 6.03 -20.40
CA SER A 148 19.27 7.27 -21.10
C SER A 148 18.35 8.17 -20.27
N VAL A 149 18.30 9.46 -20.65
CA VAL A 149 17.45 10.45 -19.99
C VAL A 149 15.99 10.00 -20.03
N GLY A 150 15.31 10.01 -18.87
CA GLY A 150 13.92 9.59 -18.72
C GLY A 150 13.71 8.09 -18.46
N SER A 151 14.78 7.30 -18.43
CA SER A 151 14.74 5.87 -18.03
C SER A 151 14.68 5.66 -16.52
N THR A 152 14.96 6.69 -15.73
CA THR A 152 14.81 6.68 -14.27
C THR A 152 14.03 7.90 -13.79
N GLY A 153 13.44 7.81 -12.59
CA GLY A 153 12.72 8.92 -11.99
C GLY A 153 11.95 8.53 -10.74
N CYS A 154 11.27 9.50 -10.14
CA CYS A 154 10.54 9.34 -8.90
C CYS A 154 9.12 9.89 -8.98
N ASN A 155 8.21 9.28 -8.22
CA ASN A 155 6.87 9.81 -8.01
C ASN A 155 6.52 9.78 -6.52
N ILE A 156 5.68 10.71 -6.09
CA ILE A 156 4.92 10.60 -4.85
C ILE A 156 3.54 10.05 -5.20
N VAL A 157 3.09 9.07 -4.44
CA VAL A 157 1.73 8.54 -4.51
C VAL A 157 0.98 8.91 -3.25
N THR A 158 -0.25 9.40 -3.39
CA THR A 158 -1.20 9.53 -2.29
C THR A 158 -2.45 8.74 -2.65
N ALA A 159 -2.89 7.86 -1.76
CA ALA A 159 -3.99 6.96 -2.06
C ALA A 159 -5.02 6.91 -0.94
N ILE A 160 -6.25 6.53 -1.31
CA ILE A 160 -7.40 6.31 -0.43
C ILE A 160 -7.91 4.89 -0.67
N ARG A 161 -8.25 4.19 0.41
CA ARG A 161 -8.83 2.85 0.35
C ARG A 161 -10.21 2.88 -0.31
N LEU A 162 -10.48 1.92 -1.18
CA LEU A 162 -11.82 1.69 -1.73
C LEU A 162 -12.60 0.74 -0.82
N GLN A 163 -13.88 1.04 -0.60
CA GLN A 163 -14.82 0.26 0.23
C GLN A 163 -15.43 -0.91 -0.53
#